data_AF-A0A9P5JJH8-F1
#
_entry.id   AF-A0A9P5JJH8-F1
#
_cell.length_a   1.000
_cell.length_b   1.000
_cell.length_c   1.000
_cell.angle_alpha   90.00
_cell.angle_beta   90.00
_cell.angle_gamma   90.00
#
_symmetry.space_group_name_H-M   'P 1'
#
loop_
_entity.id
_entity.type
_entity.pdbx_description
1 polymer ?
#
loop_
_entity_poly.entity_id
_entity_poly.type
_entity_poly.pdbx_seq_one_letter_code
_entity_poly.pdbx_strand_id
1 'polypeptide(L)'
;MAGLSLSPAPPPEGSVTVAVMTSRSDMRKRVSAKMILRGSGCSQDASDEPVRSYLYVRKMTSWLGKKTKEALTPTTISASHTPTPSRPVSPLPASRNGKPVDRPGHLEVRILEGRGLTLPPDVAIPDAIAQAAKFGHQRKPSNRSQACWWLPYIVLEYDSNATLIEATGGQLTSPVWGSHSPFDVSRVSDLVLSVYLRTGPPPSSDRKEPPSAGDDILIARVDVIPNLDSSSETEQWYKAIMGQGEFHVRMSFKAQNEQLTVESFDLLALIGKGSFGKVMQVRKKDTGRIYAMKSIRKANIASRPGEITHILAERTVLALVHSPFIVPLKFSFQSADKLYLVMPFINGGELFHHLQQEGSFDQTRSRFYIAELLCALEHLHSFNVVYRDLKPENILLSYTGHLALCDFGLCKLNMSEDSKTDTFCGTPEYIAPELLLARGYTRSVDWWTLGTLLFEFLTGLPPFYDQDVNKMYQRILHDRLHFPENMSRDARHLIAALLDRDPAKRLGANGAEEIKRMPFFSKIDWKRLLAMKIPPPFKPRVGGLIDVSNFDSEFVTEAAVDSVVEDSNISETVQDRFVGFTYNPTNEALANDGGTYGSVLA
;
A
#
# COMPACT_ATOMS: atom_id res chain seq x y z
N MET A 1 47.13 -61.90 -19.04
CA MET A 1 46.17 -62.08 -20.16
C MET A 1 44.78 -61.82 -19.57
N ALA A 2 44.19 -60.62 -19.78
CA ALA A 2 43.20 -60.31 -20.84
C ALA A 2 41.93 -61.20 -20.72
N GLY A 3 40.68 -60.74 -20.75
CA GLY A 3 39.96 -59.46 -20.94
C GLY A 3 38.53 -59.63 -20.36
N LEU A 4 37.74 -58.59 -20.06
CA LEU A 4 36.80 -57.86 -20.96
C LEU A 4 35.92 -58.82 -21.81
N SER A 5 34.61 -58.68 -21.99
CA SER A 5 33.62 -57.60 -21.82
C SER A 5 32.21 -58.15 -22.11
N LEU A 6 31.16 -57.36 -21.83
CA LEU A 6 30.03 -56.98 -22.74
C LEU A 6 28.68 -56.80 -22.03
N SER A 7 28.15 -55.59 -22.18
CA SER A 7 26.73 -55.25 -22.00
C SER A 7 25.85 -55.88 -23.09
N PRO A 8 24.52 -55.91 -22.88
CA PRO A 8 23.59 -55.59 -23.95
C PRO A 8 22.56 -54.50 -23.58
N ALA A 9 22.00 -53.92 -24.64
CA ALA A 9 21.10 -52.77 -24.72
C ALA A 9 19.58 -53.18 -24.59
N PRO A 10 18.61 -52.23 -24.59
CA PRO A 10 17.25 -52.30 -24.01
C PRO A 10 16.18 -52.81 -25.01
N PRO A 11 14.89 -53.09 -24.64
CA PRO A 11 13.79 -52.09 -24.42
C PRO A 11 12.64 -52.64 -23.49
N PRO A 12 11.36 -52.17 -23.45
CA PRO A 12 10.69 -50.98 -24.02
C PRO A 12 9.87 -50.12 -23.01
N GLU A 13 9.32 -49.03 -23.53
CA GLU A 13 8.42 -48.06 -22.88
C GLU A 13 7.04 -48.66 -22.50
N GLY A 14 6.47 -48.18 -21.38
CA GLY A 14 5.05 -48.34 -21.06
C GLY A 14 4.68 -48.13 -19.59
N SER A 15 3.76 -47.20 -19.34
CA SER A 15 3.04 -46.87 -18.08
C SER A 15 3.68 -45.84 -17.14
N VAL A 16 3.22 -44.59 -17.28
CA VAL A 16 3.31 -43.55 -16.27
C VAL A 16 2.28 -43.85 -15.18
N THR A 17 2.74 -44.29 -14.02
CA THR A 17 1.92 -44.31 -12.79
C THR A 17 2.46 -43.22 -11.86
N VAL A 18 1.62 -42.25 -11.53
CA VAL A 18 1.90 -41.15 -10.61
C VAL A 18 2.06 -41.72 -9.20
N ALA A 19 3.30 -41.70 -8.68
CA ALA A 19 3.55 -41.99 -7.27
C ALA A 19 3.35 -40.72 -6.44
N VAL A 20 2.22 -40.68 -5.73
CA VAL A 20 1.96 -39.73 -4.64
C VAL A 20 2.87 -40.12 -3.46
N MET A 21 3.87 -39.30 -3.14
CA MET A 21 4.64 -39.42 -1.89
C MET A 21 4.09 -38.45 -0.84
N THR A 22 3.26 -38.99 0.05
CA THR A 22 2.90 -38.38 1.33
C THR A 22 3.80 -38.94 2.43
N SER A 23 4.74 -38.15 2.95
CA SER A 23 5.20 -38.30 4.33
C SER A 23 5.95 -37.05 4.83
N ARG A 24 5.41 -36.44 5.90
CA ARG A 24 5.97 -35.29 6.64
C ARG A 24 7.29 -35.59 7.38
N SER A 25 7.79 -36.82 7.37
CA SER A 25 8.99 -37.22 8.14
C SER A 25 10.32 -36.85 7.49
N ASP A 26 10.40 -36.85 6.15
CA ASP A 26 11.67 -36.59 5.45
C ASP A 26 12.02 -35.10 5.35
N MET A 27 11.03 -34.22 5.49
CA MET A 27 11.25 -32.78 5.53
C MET A 27 11.91 -32.32 6.85
N ARG A 28 11.63 -33.01 7.97
CA ARG A 28 12.25 -32.72 9.28
C ARG A 28 13.76 -32.99 9.30
N LYS A 29 14.24 -34.01 8.58
CA LYS A 29 15.68 -34.36 8.56
C LYS A 29 16.53 -33.38 7.75
N ARG A 30 15.95 -32.70 6.75
CA ARG A 30 16.64 -31.65 5.99
C ARG A 30 16.72 -30.30 6.73
N VAL A 31 15.81 -30.05 7.68
CA VAL A 31 15.79 -28.83 8.50
C VAL A 31 16.93 -28.81 9.53
N SER A 32 17.22 -29.93 10.21
CA SER A 32 18.32 -29.99 11.18
C SER A 32 19.71 -29.95 10.53
N ALA A 33 19.89 -30.47 9.32
CA ALA A 33 21.21 -30.52 8.67
C ALA A 33 21.68 -29.17 8.12
N LYS A 34 20.76 -28.25 7.79
CA LYS A 34 21.11 -26.93 7.25
C LYS A 34 21.38 -25.87 8.33
N MET A 35 20.93 -26.10 9.57
CA MET A 35 21.18 -25.25 10.74
C MET A 35 22.56 -25.45 11.40
N ILE A 36 23.22 -26.59 11.17
CA ILE A 36 24.51 -26.92 11.84
C ILE A 36 25.74 -26.32 11.11
N LEU A 37 25.60 -25.81 9.87
CA LEU A 37 26.74 -25.36 9.05
C LEU A 37 26.99 -23.84 9.00
N ARG A 38 26.41 -23.06 9.92
CA ARG A 38 26.81 -21.66 10.17
C ARG A 38 26.78 -21.33 11.67
N GLY A 39 27.84 -21.68 12.40
CA GLY A 39 28.17 -21.04 13.68
C GLY A 39 28.58 -19.57 13.45
N SER A 40 28.49 -18.64 14.40
CA SER A 40 28.76 -18.78 15.84
C SER A 40 28.22 -17.57 16.62
N GLY A 41 27.79 -17.80 17.87
CA GLY A 41 27.91 -16.82 18.96
C GLY A 41 26.75 -15.86 19.23
N CYS A 42 25.67 -16.34 19.85
CA CYS A 42 24.94 -15.61 20.90
C CYS A 42 23.89 -16.53 21.53
N SER A 43 23.79 -16.53 22.86
CA SER A 43 22.69 -17.15 23.61
C SER A 43 21.35 -16.57 23.12
N GLN A 44 20.49 -17.40 22.52
CA GLN A 44 19.13 -17.00 22.13
C GLN A 44 18.10 -17.73 23.00
N ASP A 45 17.25 -16.94 23.63
CA ASP A 45 16.10 -17.35 24.44
C ASP A 45 15.10 -18.19 23.62
N ALA A 46 14.54 -19.22 24.26
CA ALA A 46 13.56 -20.13 23.67
C ALA A 46 12.20 -19.47 23.32
N SER A 47 12.00 -18.20 23.63
CA SER A 47 10.78 -17.42 23.34
C SER A 47 10.66 -16.96 21.87
N ASP A 48 11.75 -17.00 21.09
CA ASP A 48 11.81 -16.48 19.70
C ASP A 48 11.39 -17.51 18.62
N GLU A 49 11.38 -18.80 18.94
CA GLU A 49 11.11 -19.90 18.00
C GLU A 49 9.69 -19.86 17.37
N PRO A 50 8.60 -19.59 18.13
CA PRO A 50 7.25 -19.56 17.58
C PRO A 50 7.04 -18.40 16.60
N VAL A 51 7.66 -17.24 16.89
CA VAL A 51 7.58 -16.04 16.05
C VAL A 51 8.30 -16.27 14.72
N ARG A 52 9.55 -16.77 14.77
CA ARG A 52 10.32 -17.08 13.55
C ARG A 52 9.64 -18.15 12.70
N SER A 53 9.05 -19.16 13.34
CA SER A 53 8.30 -20.22 12.66
C SER A 53 7.01 -19.70 12.01
N TYR A 54 6.25 -18.84 12.69
CA TYR A 54 5.07 -18.21 12.12
C TYR A 54 5.41 -17.34 10.93
N LEU A 55 6.38 -16.43 11.06
CA LEU A 55 6.74 -15.51 9.97
C LEU A 55 7.22 -16.31 8.75
N TYR A 56 8.00 -17.38 8.96
CA TYR A 56 8.40 -18.27 7.87
C TYR A 56 7.23 -19.03 7.24
N VAL A 57 6.36 -19.65 8.05
CA VAL A 57 5.16 -20.37 7.57
C VAL A 57 4.22 -19.41 6.86
N ARG A 58 4.03 -18.19 7.37
CA ARG A 58 3.15 -17.17 6.80
C ARG A 58 3.68 -16.62 5.49
N LYS A 59 5.00 -16.48 5.35
CA LYS A 59 5.60 -16.24 4.03
C LYS A 59 5.25 -17.37 3.05
N MET A 60 5.26 -18.62 3.51
CA MET A 60 4.85 -19.78 2.70
C MET A 60 3.32 -19.93 2.51
N THR A 61 2.47 -19.44 3.42
CA THR A 61 0.99 -19.50 3.25
C THR A 61 0.45 -18.30 2.51
N SER A 62 1.08 -17.12 2.58
CA SER A 62 0.90 -16.05 1.58
C SER A 62 1.22 -16.58 0.17
N TRP A 63 2.28 -17.39 0.06
CA TRP A 63 2.65 -18.10 -1.15
C TRP A 63 1.64 -19.17 -1.59
N LEU A 64 1.10 -19.97 -0.65
CA LEU A 64 0.15 -21.08 -0.91
C LEU A 64 -1.34 -20.70 -0.83
N GLY A 65 -1.70 -19.50 -0.39
CA GLY A 65 -3.07 -19.02 -0.14
C GLY A 65 -3.93 -18.87 -1.39
N LYS A 66 -3.42 -19.33 -2.53
CA LYS A 66 -4.13 -19.50 -3.79
C LYS A 66 -4.49 -20.97 -3.98
N LYS A 67 -5.57 -21.45 -3.34
CA LYS A 67 -6.38 -22.56 -3.90
C LYS A 67 -7.78 -22.68 -3.28
N THR A 68 -8.76 -22.61 -4.19
CA THR A 68 -10.08 -23.28 -4.25
C THR A 68 -10.93 -23.40 -2.97
N LYS A 69 -12.02 -22.62 -2.89
CA LYS A 69 -13.16 -22.91 -2.02
C LYS A 69 -14.00 -24.04 -2.64
N GLU A 70 -14.19 -25.13 -1.89
CA GLU A 70 -15.17 -26.17 -2.20
C GLU A 70 -16.59 -25.65 -1.97
N ALA A 71 -17.50 -26.02 -2.89
CA ALA A 71 -18.89 -25.58 -2.91
C ALA A 71 -19.71 -26.34 -1.85
N LEU A 72 -20.37 -25.62 -0.96
CA LEU A 72 -21.50 -26.13 -0.17
C LEU A 72 -22.79 -25.79 -0.91
N THR A 73 -23.64 -26.80 -1.11
CA THR A 73 -24.91 -26.76 -1.84
C THR A 73 -25.96 -25.86 -1.15
N PRO A 74 -26.80 -25.12 -1.90
CA PRO A 74 -27.78 -24.22 -1.33
C PRO A 74 -29.08 -24.95 -0.93
N THR A 75 -29.56 -24.67 0.28
CA THR A 75 -30.92 -25.03 0.72
C THR A 75 -31.84 -23.81 0.64
N THR A 76 -33.06 -24.08 0.21
CA THR A 76 -34.14 -23.20 -0.27
C THR A 76 -34.50 -21.97 0.59
N ILE A 77 -34.70 -20.84 -0.08
CA ILE A 77 -35.14 -19.53 0.42
C ILE A 77 -36.64 -19.53 0.75
N SER A 78 -37.04 -18.81 1.80
CA SER A 78 -38.39 -18.24 1.92
C SER A 78 -38.30 -16.73 2.13
N ALA A 79 -39.05 -15.98 1.33
CA ALA A 79 -39.11 -14.53 1.33
C ALA A 79 -40.28 -14.03 2.18
N SER A 80 -40.10 -12.92 2.90
CA SER A 80 -41.21 -12.17 3.51
C SER A 80 -40.99 -10.66 3.39
N HIS A 81 -42.06 -9.98 2.99
CA HIS A 81 -42.16 -8.57 2.64
C HIS A 81 -42.31 -7.61 3.83
N THR A 82 -41.59 -6.46 3.77
CA THR A 82 -41.93 -5.06 4.20
C THR A 82 -42.28 -4.76 5.68
N PRO A 83 -42.15 -3.51 6.22
CA PRO A 83 -42.20 -2.20 5.54
C PRO A 83 -41.15 -1.13 5.95
N THR A 84 -41.10 -0.08 5.13
CA THR A 84 -40.37 1.19 5.26
C THR A 84 -40.78 2.01 6.49
N PRO A 85 -39.83 2.69 7.16
CA PRO A 85 -40.10 4.05 7.63
C PRO A 85 -39.00 5.06 7.27
N SER A 86 -39.45 6.30 7.26
CA SER A 86 -38.82 7.53 6.80
C SER A 86 -37.60 8.02 7.60
N ARG A 87 -36.71 8.66 6.85
CA ARG A 87 -35.40 9.26 7.16
C ARG A 87 -35.44 10.42 8.18
N PRO A 88 -34.42 10.55 9.06
CA PRO A 88 -33.89 11.84 9.48
C PRO A 88 -32.55 12.12 8.79
N VAL A 89 -32.43 13.31 8.20
CA VAL A 89 -31.21 13.81 7.58
C VAL A 89 -30.34 14.46 8.66
N SER A 90 -29.15 13.92 8.89
CA SER A 90 -28.08 14.60 9.63
C SER A 90 -27.01 15.12 8.66
N PRO A 91 -26.50 16.35 8.85
CA PRO A 91 -25.63 17.01 7.88
C PRO A 91 -24.20 16.44 7.88
N LEU A 92 -23.65 16.25 6.68
CA LEU A 92 -22.24 15.92 6.45
C LEU A 92 -21.33 17.01 7.05
N PRO A 93 -20.27 16.66 7.80
CA PRO A 93 -19.24 17.62 8.17
C PRO A 93 -18.49 18.09 6.92
N ALA A 94 -18.24 19.39 6.85
CA ALA A 94 -17.50 20.02 5.76
C ALA A 94 -16.04 19.56 5.76
N SER A 95 -15.69 18.63 4.88
CA SER A 95 -14.30 18.38 4.52
C SER A 95 -13.81 19.54 3.66
N ARG A 96 -12.83 20.30 4.17
CA ARG A 96 -12.10 21.29 3.37
C ARG A 96 -11.12 20.54 2.47
N ASN A 97 -11.33 20.77 1.17
CA ASN A 97 -10.44 20.59 0.02
C ASN A 97 -10.41 19.21 -0.65
N GLY A 98 -10.77 19.23 -1.93
CA GLY A 98 -10.85 18.09 -2.84
C GLY A 98 -11.97 18.25 -3.87
N LYS A 99 -12.18 19.46 -4.40
CA LYS A 99 -13.08 19.61 -5.56
C LYS A 99 -12.44 18.86 -6.74
N PRO A 100 -13.22 18.12 -7.55
CA PRO A 100 -12.75 17.60 -8.83
C PRO A 100 -12.13 18.75 -9.64
N VAL A 101 -11.01 18.48 -10.33
CA VAL A 101 -10.49 19.45 -11.30
C VAL A 101 -11.39 19.37 -12.52
N ASP A 102 -11.81 20.51 -13.07
CA ASP A 102 -12.71 20.54 -14.22
C ASP A 102 -12.13 19.82 -15.45
N ARG A 103 -10.80 19.66 -15.52
CA ARG A 103 -10.09 18.91 -16.58
C ARG A 103 -8.84 18.20 -16.03
N PRO A 104 -8.63 16.90 -16.29
CA PRO A 104 -7.35 16.24 -16.07
C PRO A 104 -6.28 16.82 -16.99
N GLY A 105 -5.01 16.54 -16.66
CA GLY A 105 -3.90 17.02 -17.46
C GLY A 105 -2.55 16.73 -16.86
N HIS A 106 -1.55 17.46 -17.32
CA HIS A 106 -0.18 17.37 -16.83
C HIS A 106 0.20 18.64 -16.06
N LEU A 107 0.67 18.44 -14.83
CA LEU A 107 1.33 19.46 -14.02
C LEU A 107 2.83 19.31 -14.21
N GLU A 108 3.46 20.26 -14.87
CA GLU A 108 4.91 20.32 -14.99
C GLU A 108 5.48 21.15 -13.85
N VAL A 109 6.37 20.54 -13.05
CA VAL A 109 7.02 21.20 -11.93
C VAL A 109 8.53 21.23 -12.16
N ARG A 110 9.13 22.39 -11.88
CA ARG A 110 10.58 22.58 -11.89
C ARG A 110 11.01 23.31 -10.63
N ILE A 111 11.91 22.68 -9.87
CA ILE A 111 12.59 23.34 -8.75
C ILE A 111 13.90 23.87 -9.31
N LEU A 112 14.09 25.19 -9.24
CA LEU A 112 15.24 25.86 -9.84
C LEU A 112 16.38 25.95 -8.82
N GLU A 113 16.10 26.49 -7.64
CA GLU A 113 17.12 26.68 -6.62
C GLU A 113 16.50 26.83 -5.22
N GLY A 114 17.33 26.60 -4.22
CA GLY A 114 17.03 26.86 -2.82
C GLY A 114 17.96 27.93 -2.28
N ARG A 115 17.55 28.62 -1.23
CA ARG A 115 18.42 29.55 -0.48
C ARG A 115 18.11 29.54 1.00
N GLY A 116 19.14 29.77 1.81
CA GLY A 116 19.01 29.86 3.26
C GLY A 116 18.71 28.52 3.94
N LEU A 117 19.06 27.39 3.31
CA LEU A 117 18.90 26.08 3.92
C LEU A 117 19.88 25.91 5.07
N THR A 118 19.40 25.39 6.20
CA THR A 118 20.21 25.08 7.38
C THR A 118 19.83 23.71 7.91
N LEU A 119 20.81 22.98 8.46
CA LEU A 119 20.54 21.72 9.13
C LEU A 119 19.70 21.97 10.40
N PRO A 120 18.92 20.96 10.84
CA PRO A 120 18.24 21.03 12.13
C PRO A 120 19.21 21.38 13.27
N PRO A 121 18.73 22.06 14.33
CA PRO A 121 19.54 22.33 15.51
C PRO A 121 20.18 21.03 16.02
N ASP A 122 21.45 21.12 16.46
CA ASP A 122 22.23 20.01 17.01
C ASP A 122 22.63 18.89 16.03
N VAL A 123 22.32 19.04 14.74
CA VAL A 123 22.77 18.10 13.69
C VAL A 123 23.98 18.66 12.95
N ALA A 124 25.13 18.00 13.10
CA ALA A 124 26.34 18.33 12.35
C ALA A 124 26.27 17.84 10.89
N ILE A 125 27.02 18.49 10.00
CA ILE A 125 27.19 18.02 8.62
C ILE A 125 27.88 16.64 8.67
N PRO A 126 27.32 15.60 8.02
CA PRO A 126 27.96 14.28 8.00
C PRO A 126 29.37 14.32 7.39
N ASP A 127 30.31 13.57 7.96
CA ASP A 127 31.72 13.59 7.54
C ASP A 127 31.91 13.26 6.05
N ALA A 128 31.15 12.29 5.54
CA ALA A 128 31.17 11.91 4.13
C ALA A 128 30.80 13.09 3.21
N ILE A 129 29.84 13.91 3.64
CA ILE A 129 29.40 15.11 2.92
C ILE A 129 30.47 16.20 3.02
N ALA A 130 31.00 16.44 4.21
CA ALA A 130 32.05 17.43 4.44
C ALA A 130 33.31 17.14 3.61
N GLN A 131 33.68 15.86 3.46
CA GLN A 131 34.78 15.44 2.59
C GLN A 131 34.43 15.64 1.11
N ALA A 132 33.28 15.17 0.66
CA ALA A 132 32.86 15.27 -0.73
C ALA A 132 32.74 16.73 -1.20
N ALA A 133 32.23 17.64 -0.36
CA ALA A 133 32.10 19.06 -0.68
C ALA A 133 33.47 19.73 -0.95
N LYS A 134 34.53 19.32 -0.24
CA LYS A 134 35.90 19.84 -0.46
C LYS A 134 36.45 19.46 -1.83
N PHE A 135 36.23 18.23 -2.27
CA PHE A 135 36.74 17.73 -3.56
C PHE A 135 35.81 18.08 -4.74
N GLY A 136 34.51 18.23 -4.50
CA GLY A 136 33.51 18.56 -5.52
C GLY A 136 33.75 19.91 -6.18
N HIS A 137 34.20 20.91 -5.42
CA HIS A 137 34.53 22.25 -5.96
C HIS A 137 35.76 22.27 -6.89
N GLN A 138 36.56 21.21 -6.93
CA GLN A 138 37.77 21.14 -7.77
C GLN A 138 37.54 20.50 -9.14
N ARG A 139 36.39 19.86 -9.38
CA ARG A 139 36.07 19.22 -10.66
C ARG A 139 35.43 20.23 -11.63
N LYS A 140 36.08 20.48 -12.78
CA LYS A 140 35.45 21.21 -13.88
C LYS A 140 34.24 20.41 -14.39
N PRO A 141 33.10 21.08 -14.69
CA PRO A 141 31.94 20.40 -15.23
C PRO A 141 32.29 19.76 -16.58
N SER A 142 32.21 18.44 -16.65
CA SER A 142 32.17 17.74 -17.94
C SER A 142 30.75 17.85 -18.52
N ASN A 143 30.58 17.75 -19.84
CA ASN A 143 29.30 17.93 -20.57
C ASN A 143 28.16 16.96 -20.17
N ARG A 144 28.33 16.12 -19.15
CA ARG A 144 27.23 15.44 -18.46
C ARG A 144 27.03 16.12 -17.13
N SER A 145 25.86 16.73 -16.93
CA SER A 145 25.34 17.22 -15.66
C SER A 145 25.39 16.09 -14.62
N GLN A 146 26.52 15.95 -13.94
CA GLN A 146 26.77 14.90 -12.98
C GLN A 146 26.17 15.35 -11.64
N ALA A 147 25.16 14.61 -11.18
CA ALA A 147 24.49 14.86 -9.90
C ALA A 147 25.52 15.04 -8.76
N CYS A 148 25.35 16.12 -7.99
CA CYS A 148 26.15 16.41 -6.80
C CYS A 148 25.52 15.69 -5.61
N TRP A 149 25.79 14.39 -5.46
CA TRP A 149 25.15 13.56 -4.42
C TRP A 149 25.34 14.08 -2.98
N TRP A 150 26.38 14.88 -2.74
CA TRP A 150 26.69 15.49 -1.45
C TRP A 150 25.88 16.77 -1.15
N LEU A 151 25.10 17.25 -2.11
CA LEU A 151 24.17 18.36 -1.91
C LEU A 151 22.76 17.82 -1.57
N PRO A 152 21.89 18.66 -0.97
CA PRO A 152 20.53 18.25 -0.66
C PRO A 152 19.75 17.82 -1.90
N TYR A 153 19.04 16.69 -1.80
CA TYR A 153 18.13 16.22 -2.84
C TYR A 153 16.67 16.48 -2.43
N ILE A 154 15.78 16.53 -3.41
CA ILE A 154 14.35 16.74 -3.17
C ILE A 154 13.59 15.46 -3.47
N VAL A 155 12.70 15.09 -2.57
CA VAL A 155 11.58 14.19 -2.84
C VAL A 155 10.38 15.08 -3.15
N LEU A 156 9.96 15.09 -4.41
CA LEU A 156 8.82 15.86 -4.88
C LEU A 156 7.64 14.91 -5.05
N GLU A 157 6.57 15.14 -4.30
CA GLU A 157 5.38 14.29 -4.28
C GLU A 157 4.14 15.08 -4.69
N TYR A 158 3.30 14.45 -5.53
CA TYR A 158 1.99 14.96 -5.90
C TYR A 158 1.00 13.80 -5.99
N ASP A 159 -0.08 13.85 -5.20
CA ASP A 159 -1.16 12.85 -5.19
C ASP A 159 -0.60 11.41 -5.15
N SER A 160 0.21 11.16 -4.12
CA SER A 160 0.93 9.91 -3.79
C SER A 160 1.91 9.38 -4.84
N ASN A 161 2.21 10.14 -5.90
CA ASN A 161 3.30 9.85 -6.82
C ASN A 161 4.53 10.68 -6.45
N ALA A 162 5.67 10.04 -6.18
CA ALA A 162 6.91 10.72 -5.83
C ALA A 162 7.93 10.68 -6.98
N THR A 163 8.81 11.68 -7.03
CA THR A 163 10.06 11.67 -7.80
C THR A 163 11.22 12.22 -6.98
N LEU A 164 12.43 11.82 -7.35
CA LEU A 164 13.68 12.26 -6.74
C LEU A 164 14.38 13.25 -7.67
N ILE A 165 14.73 14.42 -7.14
CA ILE A 165 15.45 15.47 -7.87
C ILE A 165 16.81 15.66 -7.21
N GLU A 166 17.86 15.22 -7.90
CA GLU A 166 19.24 15.46 -7.49
C GLU A 166 19.66 16.90 -7.76
N ALA A 167 20.46 17.46 -6.86
CA ALA A 167 21.12 18.74 -7.11
C ALA A 167 22.16 18.60 -8.23
N THR A 168 22.19 19.57 -9.13
CA THR A 168 23.14 19.64 -10.24
C THR A 168 24.29 20.60 -9.98
N GLY A 169 24.21 21.39 -8.91
CA GLY A 169 25.25 22.34 -8.50
C GLY A 169 24.83 23.19 -7.30
N GLY A 170 25.60 24.24 -7.01
CA GLY A 170 25.34 25.16 -5.89
C GLY A 170 26.13 24.80 -4.62
N GLN A 171 25.63 25.29 -3.47
CA GLN A 171 26.19 25.05 -2.15
C GLN A 171 25.17 24.33 -1.24
N LEU A 172 25.60 23.83 -0.08
CA LEU A 172 24.68 23.19 0.89
C LEU A 172 23.52 24.12 1.31
N THR A 173 23.80 25.42 1.46
CA THR A 173 22.81 26.45 1.86
C THR A 173 22.04 27.02 0.68
N SER A 174 22.55 26.83 -0.55
CA SER A 174 21.99 27.35 -1.80
C SER A 174 22.17 26.36 -2.96
N PRO A 175 21.53 25.18 -2.89
CA PRO A 175 21.62 24.18 -3.93
C PRO A 175 20.83 24.60 -5.18
N VAL A 176 21.31 24.17 -6.33
CA VAL A 176 20.66 24.37 -7.63
C VAL A 176 20.16 23.03 -8.13
N TRP A 177 18.89 23.03 -8.52
CA TRP A 177 18.21 21.93 -9.18
C TRP A 177 17.81 22.40 -10.59
N GLY A 178 17.31 21.50 -11.42
CA GLY A 178 16.94 21.90 -12.77
C GLY A 178 16.10 20.91 -13.55
N SER A 179 15.84 19.73 -12.98
CA SER A 179 15.09 18.66 -13.61
C SER A 179 13.61 19.00 -13.69
N HIS A 180 13.02 18.74 -14.85
CA HIS A 180 11.59 18.81 -15.07
C HIS A 180 10.91 17.58 -14.47
N SER A 181 9.79 17.78 -13.79
CA SER A 181 9.03 16.75 -13.11
C SER A 181 7.56 16.83 -13.51
N PRO A 182 7.15 16.14 -14.59
CA PRO A 182 5.76 16.13 -15.04
C PRO A 182 4.90 15.21 -14.18
N PHE A 183 3.72 15.63 -13.73
CA PHE A 183 2.80 14.80 -12.95
C PHE A 183 1.45 14.73 -13.63
N ASP A 184 0.85 13.54 -13.59
CA ASP A 184 -0.53 13.35 -13.99
C ASP A 184 -1.50 13.87 -12.92
N VAL A 185 -2.39 14.76 -13.33
CA VAL A 185 -3.38 15.42 -12.48
C VAL A 185 -4.74 14.75 -12.67
N SER A 186 -5.21 14.10 -11.61
CA SER A 186 -6.55 13.51 -11.56
C SER A 186 -7.52 14.20 -10.60
N ARG A 187 -6.95 15.00 -9.68
CA ARG A 187 -7.63 15.74 -8.62
C ARG A 187 -6.70 16.85 -8.14
N VAL A 188 -7.25 17.82 -7.40
CA VAL A 188 -6.45 18.79 -6.65
C VAL A 188 -5.78 18.06 -5.49
N SER A 189 -4.46 18.21 -5.35
CA SER A 189 -3.67 17.66 -4.25
C SER A 189 -2.54 18.61 -3.90
N ASP A 190 -1.96 18.43 -2.71
CA ASP A 190 -0.78 19.17 -2.30
C ASP A 190 0.44 18.66 -3.08
N LEU A 191 1.21 19.59 -3.65
CA LEU A 191 2.57 19.37 -4.11
C LEU A 191 3.51 19.52 -2.92
N VAL A 192 4.12 18.42 -2.50
CA VAL A 192 4.99 18.36 -1.33
C VAL A 192 6.44 18.26 -1.77
N LEU A 193 7.25 19.22 -1.34
CA LEU A 193 8.71 19.21 -1.51
C LEU A 193 9.33 18.86 -0.16
N SER A 194 9.94 17.69 -0.06
CA SER A 194 10.74 17.30 1.12
C SER A 194 12.21 17.26 0.76
N VAL A 195 13.03 18.01 1.48
CA VAL A 195 14.45 18.22 1.16
C VAL A 195 15.32 17.47 2.16
N TYR A 196 16.14 16.57 1.66
CA TYR A 196 16.96 15.68 2.47
C TYR A 196 18.45 15.89 2.22
N LEU A 197 19.26 15.82 3.29
CA LEU A 197 20.70 15.64 3.19
C LEU A 197 21.04 14.17 3.41
N ARG A 198 21.88 13.62 2.54
CA ARG A 198 22.39 12.27 2.72
C ARG A 198 23.38 12.20 3.88
N THR A 199 23.38 11.10 4.60
CA THR A 199 24.41 10.83 5.63
C THR A 199 25.65 10.13 5.07
N GLY A 200 25.55 9.56 3.86
CA GLY A 200 26.64 8.87 3.19
C GLY A 200 26.51 8.88 1.67
N PRO A 201 27.52 8.34 0.96
CA PRO A 201 27.45 8.19 -0.49
C PRO A 201 26.31 7.24 -0.88
N PRO A 202 25.64 7.47 -2.03
CA PRO A 202 24.61 6.57 -2.51
C PRO A 202 25.21 5.16 -2.73
N PRO A 203 24.43 4.09 -2.51
CA PRO A 203 24.88 2.73 -2.79
C PRO A 203 25.33 2.62 -4.24
N SER A 204 26.62 2.32 -4.45
CA SER A 204 27.09 1.84 -5.75
C SER A 204 26.54 0.43 -5.96
N SER A 205 26.20 0.08 -7.20
CA SER A 205 25.70 -1.24 -7.62
C SER A 205 26.57 -2.45 -7.22
N ASP A 206 27.77 -2.23 -6.66
CA ASP A 206 28.77 -3.25 -6.32
C ASP A 206 29.12 -3.41 -4.82
N ARG A 207 28.46 -2.72 -3.88
CA ARG A 207 28.78 -2.89 -2.45
C ARG A 207 27.89 -3.95 -1.78
N LYS A 208 28.54 -4.98 -1.20
CA LYS A 208 27.92 -6.08 -0.42
C LYS A 208 27.48 -5.69 0.99
N GLU A 209 27.84 -4.50 1.47
CA GLU A 209 27.34 -3.97 2.73
C GLU A 209 26.34 -2.84 2.45
N PRO A 210 25.11 -2.93 2.99
CA PRO A 210 24.11 -1.91 2.75
C PRO A 210 24.50 -0.62 3.49
N PRO A 211 24.47 0.56 2.83
CA PRO A 211 24.50 1.81 3.56
C PRO A 211 23.33 1.87 4.55
N SER A 212 23.57 2.44 5.75
CA SER A 212 22.52 2.71 6.74
C SER A 212 21.56 3.76 6.18
N ALA A 213 20.56 3.32 5.42
CA ALA A 213 19.70 4.16 4.61
C ALA A 213 18.41 4.63 5.35
N GLY A 214 18.46 4.72 6.68
CA GLY A 214 17.40 5.30 7.50
C GLY A 214 17.71 6.70 8.06
N ASP A 215 18.93 7.19 7.89
CA ASP A 215 19.45 8.34 8.65
C ASP A 215 19.47 9.67 7.87
N ASP A 216 19.01 9.69 6.61
CA ASP A 216 18.99 10.91 5.79
C ASP A 216 18.22 12.04 6.50
N ILE A 217 18.88 13.18 6.64
CA ILE A 217 18.41 14.27 7.47
C ILE A 217 17.41 15.10 6.68
N LEU A 218 16.15 15.14 7.12
CA LEU A 218 15.15 16.05 6.58
C LEU A 218 15.49 17.48 7.00
N ILE A 219 15.85 18.31 6.02
CA ILE A 219 16.33 19.69 6.23
C ILE A 219 15.17 20.68 6.16
N ALA A 220 14.29 20.51 5.18
CA ALA A 220 13.19 21.44 4.94
C ALA A 220 12.00 20.75 4.26
N ARG A 221 10.81 21.34 4.43
CA ARG A 221 9.60 20.94 3.71
C ARG A 221 8.79 22.15 3.26
N VAL A 222 8.18 22.05 2.07
CA VAL A 222 7.21 23.00 1.53
C VAL A 222 5.98 22.20 1.07
N ASP A 223 4.79 22.69 1.40
CA ASP A 223 3.53 22.19 0.86
C ASP A 223 2.90 23.31 0.01
N VAL A 224 2.54 23.02 -1.24
CA VAL A 224 1.96 23.99 -2.18
C VAL A 224 0.72 23.39 -2.84
N ILE A 225 -0.38 24.14 -2.92
CA ILE A 225 -1.50 23.75 -3.78
C ILE A 225 -1.26 24.38 -5.16
N PRO A 226 -1.00 23.60 -6.21
CA PRO A 226 -0.78 24.14 -7.55
C PRO A 226 -2.06 24.79 -8.08
N ASN A 227 -1.91 25.86 -8.86
CA ASN A 227 -3.01 26.37 -9.66
C ASN A 227 -3.18 25.46 -10.89
N LEU A 228 -4.38 24.91 -11.06
CA LEU A 228 -4.73 23.97 -12.12
C LEU A 228 -5.65 24.60 -13.19
N ASP A 229 -5.65 25.92 -13.30
CA ASP A 229 -6.28 26.63 -14.40
C ASP A 229 -5.46 26.42 -15.69
N SER A 230 -6.13 26.09 -16.81
CA SER A 230 -5.51 25.59 -18.07
C SER A 230 -4.56 26.54 -18.81
N SER A 231 -4.20 27.67 -18.20
CA SER A 231 -3.30 28.69 -18.76
C SER A 231 -2.41 29.37 -17.70
N SER A 232 -2.37 28.87 -16.46
CA SER A 232 -1.54 29.46 -15.41
C SER A 232 -0.14 28.82 -15.41
N GLU A 233 0.86 29.62 -15.77
CA GLU A 233 2.24 29.38 -15.37
C GLU A 233 2.52 30.22 -14.12
N THR A 234 3.13 29.61 -13.12
CA THR A 234 3.51 30.28 -11.87
C THR A 234 4.99 30.04 -11.62
N GLU A 235 5.72 31.11 -11.29
CA GLU A 235 7.12 31.04 -10.90
C GLU A 235 7.32 31.98 -9.71
N GLN A 236 7.57 31.39 -8.54
CA GLN A 236 7.72 32.17 -7.33
C GLN A 236 8.53 31.44 -6.26
N TRP A 237 8.90 32.19 -5.22
CA TRP A 237 9.58 31.67 -4.05
C TRP A 237 8.58 31.18 -3.01
N TYR A 238 8.78 29.95 -2.53
CA TYR A 238 8.01 29.36 -1.44
C TYR A 238 8.88 29.19 -0.21
N LYS A 239 8.36 29.64 0.95
CA LYS A 239 9.03 29.48 2.24
C LYS A 239 8.83 28.08 2.78
N ALA A 240 9.86 27.53 3.41
CA ALA A 240 9.75 26.28 4.16
C ALA A 240 8.72 26.40 5.29
N ILE A 241 7.81 25.43 5.37
CA ILE A 241 6.87 25.28 6.50
C ILE A 241 7.51 24.53 7.68
N MET A 242 8.60 23.84 7.41
CA MET A 242 9.44 23.14 8.38
C MET A 242 10.89 23.25 7.94
N GLY A 243 11.80 23.48 8.88
CA GLY A 243 13.19 23.84 8.57
C GLY A 243 13.34 25.32 8.20
N GLN A 244 14.50 25.69 7.67
CA GLN A 244 14.77 27.04 7.15
C GLN A 244 15.07 27.01 5.66
N GLY A 245 14.73 28.10 4.98
CA GLY A 245 15.04 28.32 3.57
C GLY A 245 13.82 28.64 2.73
N GLU A 246 14.10 29.00 1.48
CA GLU A 246 13.12 29.31 0.45
C GLU A 246 13.48 28.58 -0.84
N PHE A 247 12.46 28.24 -1.63
CA PHE A 247 12.58 27.43 -2.83
C PHE A 247 11.95 28.14 -4.02
N HIS A 248 12.72 28.29 -5.09
CA HIS A 248 12.24 28.88 -6.33
C HIS A 248 11.62 27.79 -7.20
N VAL A 249 10.29 27.85 -7.35
CA VAL A 249 9.50 26.80 -7.99
C VAL A 249 8.73 27.38 -9.15
N ARG A 250 8.88 26.75 -10.32
CA ARG A 250 8.08 26.99 -11.51
C ARG A 250 7.10 25.84 -11.71
N MET A 251 5.84 26.15 -11.96
CA MET A 251 4.79 25.20 -12.24
C MET A 251 3.96 25.66 -13.43
N SER A 252 3.59 24.73 -14.30
CA SER A 252 2.60 24.96 -15.35
C SER A 252 1.63 23.78 -15.43
N PHE A 253 0.36 24.07 -15.66
CA PHE A 253 -0.65 23.03 -15.85
C PHE A 253 -1.21 23.09 -17.26
N LYS A 254 -1.25 21.92 -17.91
CA LYS A 254 -1.85 21.76 -19.23
C LYS A 254 -2.94 20.69 -19.17
N ALA A 255 -4.18 21.11 -19.35
CA ALA A 255 -5.30 20.19 -19.49
C ALA A 255 -5.11 19.28 -20.72
N GLN A 256 -5.40 17.99 -20.56
CA GLN A 256 -5.29 16.99 -21.62
C GLN A 256 -6.40 15.96 -21.48
N ASN A 257 -6.98 15.57 -22.60
CA ASN A 257 -8.05 14.58 -22.65
C ASN A 257 -7.70 13.50 -23.67
N GLU A 258 -6.72 12.67 -23.32
CA GLU A 258 -6.35 11.51 -24.12
C GLU A 258 -6.98 10.24 -23.55
N GLN A 259 -7.49 9.40 -24.45
CA GLN A 259 -7.93 8.06 -24.06
C GLN A 259 -6.70 7.20 -23.77
N LEU A 260 -6.63 6.67 -22.55
CA LEU A 260 -5.56 5.78 -22.15
C LEU A 260 -5.89 4.34 -22.54
N THR A 261 -4.89 3.66 -23.08
CA THR A 261 -4.92 2.22 -23.34
C THR A 261 -3.71 1.57 -22.69
N VAL A 262 -3.60 0.24 -22.78
CA VAL A 262 -2.44 -0.48 -22.23
C VAL A 262 -1.15 -0.07 -22.96
N GLU A 263 -1.23 0.28 -24.25
CA GLU A 263 -0.12 0.74 -25.08
C GLU A 263 0.43 2.11 -24.66
N SER A 264 -0.32 2.89 -23.86
CA SER A 264 0.16 4.13 -23.26
C SER A 264 1.23 3.90 -22.17
N PHE A 265 1.49 2.63 -21.80
CA PHE A 265 2.39 2.25 -20.72
C PHE A 265 3.46 1.25 -21.18
N ASP A 266 4.66 1.38 -20.62
CA ASP A 266 5.71 0.36 -20.66
C ASP A 266 5.58 -0.53 -19.42
N LEU A 267 5.52 -1.85 -19.62
CA LEU A 267 5.49 -2.82 -18.52
C LEU A 267 6.92 -3.04 -18.00
N LEU A 268 7.14 -2.85 -16.71
CA LEU A 268 8.48 -2.91 -16.10
C LEU A 268 8.70 -4.21 -15.31
N ALA A 269 7.83 -4.50 -14.34
CA ALA A 269 7.97 -5.64 -13.44
C ALA A 269 6.61 -6.18 -13.00
N LEU A 270 6.51 -7.49 -12.77
CA LEU A 270 5.36 -8.06 -12.06
C LEU A 270 5.59 -7.89 -10.55
N ILE A 271 4.71 -7.15 -9.88
CA ILE A 271 4.85 -6.85 -8.44
C ILE A 271 3.82 -7.58 -7.57
N GLY A 272 2.80 -8.19 -8.19
CA GLY A 272 1.83 -8.99 -7.47
C GLY A 272 0.95 -9.84 -8.38
N LYS A 273 0.42 -10.93 -7.83
CA LYS A 273 -0.53 -11.83 -8.51
C LYS A 273 -1.56 -12.31 -7.50
N GLY A 274 -2.83 -12.22 -7.82
CA GLY A 274 -3.94 -12.58 -6.93
C GLY A 274 -5.03 -13.36 -7.64
N SER A 275 -6.10 -13.68 -6.90
CA SER A 275 -7.30 -14.35 -7.42
C SER A 275 -8.02 -13.53 -8.50
N PHE A 276 -7.93 -12.21 -8.43
CA PHE A 276 -8.59 -11.29 -9.35
C PHE A 276 -7.72 -10.86 -10.53
N GLY A 277 -6.39 -11.02 -10.46
CA GLY A 277 -5.55 -10.50 -11.53
C GLY A 277 -4.05 -10.42 -11.25
N LYS A 278 -3.36 -9.67 -12.11
CA LYS A 278 -1.94 -9.34 -11.98
C LYS A 278 -1.78 -7.87 -11.64
N VAL A 279 -0.78 -7.54 -10.83
CA VAL A 279 -0.37 -6.17 -10.55
C VAL A 279 1.03 -5.98 -11.12
N MET A 280 1.16 -5.04 -12.04
CA MET A 280 2.42 -4.75 -12.74
C MET A 280 2.90 -3.35 -12.38
N GLN A 281 4.19 -3.19 -12.16
CA GLN A 281 4.83 -1.88 -12.22
C GLN A 281 4.90 -1.45 -13.68
N VAL A 282 4.42 -0.25 -13.97
CA VAL A 282 4.37 0.30 -15.32
C VAL A 282 4.92 1.72 -15.35
N ARG A 283 5.42 2.15 -16.50
CA ARG A 283 5.80 3.54 -16.78
C ARG A 283 4.86 4.13 -17.81
N LYS A 284 4.20 5.25 -17.51
CA LYS A 284 3.42 5.98 -18.50
C LYS A 284 4.37 6.66 -19.49
N LYS A 285 4.16 6.50 -20.79
CA LYS A 285 5.15 6.86 -21.83
C LYS A 285 5.38 8.37 -21.98
N ASP A 286 4.34 9.17 -21.82
CA ASP A 286 4.37 10.61 -22.03
C ASP A 286 4.96 11.38 -20.81
N THR A 287 4.64 10.96 -19.58
CA THR A 287 5.13 11.59 -18.35
C THR A 287 6.35 10.88 -17.75
N GLY A 288 6.64 9.65 -18.16
CA GLY A 288 7.68 8.81 -17.56
C GLY A 288 7.36 8.34 -16.14
N ARG A 289 6.14 8.59 -15.64
CA ARG A 289 5.74 8.32 -14.26
C ARG A 289 5.51 6.85 -14.02
N ILE A 290 5.88 6.40 -12.82
CA ILE A 290 5.77 5.00 -12.40
C ILE A 290 4.44 4.80 -11.66
N TYR A 291 3.72 3.75 -12.06
CA TYR A 291 2.43 3.35 -11.51
C TYR A 291 2.38 1.85 -11.23
N ALA A 292 1.43 1.45 -10.39
CA ALA A 292 0.96 0.08 -10.27
C ALA A 292 -0.31 -0.08 -11.10
N MET A 293 -0.29 -1.00 -12.07
CA MET A 293 -1.42 -1.35 -12.91
C MET A 293 -1.97 -2.72 -12.50
N LYS A 294 -3.18 -2.73 -11.94
CA LYS A 294 -3.93 -3.97 -11.65
C LYS A 294 -4.77 -4.32 -12.87
N SER A 295 -4.48 -5.47 -13.46
CA SER A 295 -5.15 -6.04 -14.64
C SER A 295 -6.07 -7.18 -14.21
N ILE A 296 -7.37 -7.05 -14.48
CA ILE A 296 -8.44 -7.96 -14.03
C ILE A 296 -9.16 -8.51 -15.26
N ARG A 297 -9.37 -9.83 -15.32
CA ARG A 297 -10.06 -10.48 -16.44
C ARG A 297 -11.58 -10.32 -16.31
N LYS A 298 -12.24 -9.78 -17.35
CA LYS A 298 -13.70 -9.59 -17.37
C LYS A 298 -14.46 -10.91 -17.21
N ALA A 299 -14.00 -11.99 -17.82
CA ALA A 299 -14.62 -13.32 -17.71
C ALA A 299 -14.68 -13.82 -16.25
N ASN A 300 -13.64 -13.54 -15.45
CA ASN A 300 -13.59 -13.94 -14.04
C ASN A 300 -14.62 -13.18 -13.20
N ILE A 301 -14.90 -11.92 -13.54
CA ILE A 301 -15.92 -11.09 -12.89
C ILE A 301 -17.31 -11.53 -13.35
N ALA A 302 -17.52 -11.64 -14.68
CA ALA A 302 -18.82 -11.92 -15.27
C ALA A 302 -19.37 -13.31 -14.90
N SER A 303 -18.50 -14.27 -14.60
CA SER A 303 -18.89 -15.61 -14.12
C SER A 303 -19.54 -15.61 -12.73
N ARG A 304 -19.49 -14.49 -11.99
CA ARG A 304 -19.98 -14.37 -10.62
C ARG A 304 -21.13 -13.36 -10.52
N PRO A 305 -22.28 -13.73 -9.94
CA PRO A 305 -23.40 -12.82 -9.77
C PRO A 305 -23.03 -11.58 -8.94
N GLY A 306 -23.42 -10.38 -9.40
CA GLY A 306 -23.23 -9.11 -8.67
C GLY A 306 -21.81 -8.51 -8.71
N GLU A 307 -20.78 -9.27 -9.10
CA GLU A 307 -19.39 -8.80 -9.10
C GLU A 307 -19.12 -7.66 -10.09
N ILE A 308 -19.87 -7.57 -11.19
CA ILE A 308 -19.74 -6.43 -12.14
C ILE A 308 -20.17 -5.11 -11.47
N THR A 309 -21.28 -5.12 -10.73
CA THR A 309 -21.74 -3.93 -9.99
C THR A 309 -20.73 -3.57 -8.90
N HIS A 310 -20.18 -4.59 -8.23
CA HIS A 310 -19.18 -4.41 -7.19
C HIS A 310 -17.89 -3.78 -7.70
N ILE A 311 -17.33 -4.24 -8.82
CA ILE A 311 -16.09 -3.66 -9.38
C ILE A 311 -16.28 -2.22 -9.87
N LEU A 312 -17.45 -1.89 -10.45
CA LEU A 312 -17.77 -0.52 -10.87
C LEU A 312 -17.84 0.42 -9.66
N ALA A 313 -18.47 -0.05 -8.59
CA ALA A 313 -18.62 0.72 -7.38
C ALA A 313 -17.30 0.81 -6.58
N GLU A 314 -16.44 -0.23 -6.59
CA GLU A 314 -15.07 -0.18 -6.04
C GLU A 314 -14.25 0.90 -6.76
N ARG A 315 -14.29 0.90 -8.10
CA ARG A 315 -13.64 1.93 -8.92
C ARG A 315 -14.16 3.34 -8.58
N THR A 316 -15.47 3.51 -8.41
CA THR A 316 -16.07 4.81 -8.01
C THR A 316 -15.55 5.26 -6.65
N VAL A 317 -15.54 4.36 -5.65
CA VAL A 317 -15.03 4.69 -4.31
C VAL A 317 -13.54 5.06 -4.37
N LEU A 318 -12.72 4.28 -5.06
CA LEU A 318 -11.29 4.59 -5.20
C LEU A 318 -11.04 5.91 -5.92
N ALA A 319 -11.95 6.33 -6.81
CA ALA A 319 -11.89 7.64 -7.45
C ALA A 319 -12.29 8.78 -6.49
N LEU A 320 -13.21 8.56 -5.56
CA LEU A 320 -13.74 9.59 -4.66
C LEU A 320 -13.00 9.70 -3.31
N VAL A 321 -12.42 8.61 -2.83
CA VAL A 321 -11.70 8.58 -1.55
C VAL A 321 -10.52 9.55 -1.59
N HIS A 322 -10.43 10.39 -0.56
CA HIS A 322 -9.38 11.37 -0.37
C HIS A 322 -8.83 11.25 1.04
N SER A 323 -7.83 10.38 1.20
CA SER A 323 -7.10 10.21 2.44
C SER A 323 -5.61 10.03 2.09
N PRO A 324 -4.68 10.69 2.81
CA PRO A 324 -3.25 10.52 2.57
C PRO A 324 -2.76 9.09 2.81
N PHE A 325 -3.54 8.28 3.54
CA PHE A 325 -3.17 6.92 3.95
C PHE A 325 -3.85 5.84 3.10
N ILE A 326 -4.50 6.22 2.00
CA ILE A 326 -5.14 5.30 1.05
C ILE A 326 -4.58 5.58 -0.34
N VAL A 327 -4.18 4.53 -1.05
CA VAL A 327 -3.70 4.65 -2.43
C VAL A 327 -4.87 5.08 -3.34
N PRO A 328 -4.81 6.27 -3.97
CA PRO A 328 -5.90 6.75 -4.81
C PRO A 328 -5.90 6.08 -6.19
N LEU A 329 -7.07 5.99 -6.83
CA LEU A 329 -7.15 5.67 -8.26
C LEU A 329 -6.74 6.89 -9.09
N LYS A 330 -5.80 6.69 -10.01
CA LYS A 330 -5.39 7.71 -11.00
C LYS A 330 -6.20 7.60 -12.27
N PHE A 331 -6.23 6.39 -12.83
CA PHE A 331 -6.91 6.11 -14.08
C PHE A 331 -7.57 4.74 -14.00
N SER A 332 -8.63 4.56 -14.77
CA SER A 332 -9.04 3.21 -15.15
C SER A 332 -9.53 3.17 -16.58
N PHE A 333 -9.22 2.07 -17.26
CA PHE A 333 -9.60 1.84 -18.64
C PHE A 333 -9.81 0.35 -18.85
N GLN A 334 -10.31 -0.03 -20.02
CA GLN A 334 -10.63 -1.41 -20.32
C GLN A 334 -10.23 -1.76 -21.75
N SER A 335 -9.93 -3.03 -21.97
CA SER A 335 -9.84 -3.64 -23.30
C SER A 335 -11.06 -4.53 -23.54
N ALA A 336 -11.07 -5.28 -24.64
CA ALA A 336 -12.09 -6.29 -24.89
C ALA A 336 -12.22 -7.28 -23.71
N ASP A 337 -11.10 -7.67 -23.09
CA ASP A 337 -11.09 -8.83 -22.19
C ASP A 337 -10.77 -8.48 -20.73
N LYS A 338 -10.28 -7.27 -20.49
CA LYS A 338 -9.71 -6.87 -19.20
C LYS A 338 -10.13 -5.49 -18.77
N LEU A 339 -10.09 -5.31 -17.46
CA LEU A 339 -10.21 -4.05 -16.76
C LEU A 339 -8.85 -3.69 -16.16
N TYR A 340 -8.47 -2.42 -16.25
CA TYR A 340 -7.20 -1.90 -15.75
C TYR A 340 -7.45 -0.79 -14.75
N LEU A 341 -6.93 -0.95 -13.53
CA LEU A 341 -6.89 0.09 -12.50
C LEU A 341 -5.44 0.57 -12.36
N VAL A 342 -5.19 1.85 -12.56
CA VAL A 342 -3.86 2.46 -12.46
C VAL A 342 -3.79 3.32 -11.21
N MET A 343 -2.83 3.00 -10.36
CA MET A 343 -2.63 3.60 -9.04
C MET A 343 -1.17 4.03 -8.87
N PRO A 344 -0.85 4.99 -7.99
CA PRO A 344 0.53 5.32 -7.67
C PRO A 344 1.33 4.08 -7.24
N PHE A 345 2.56 3.95 -7.75
CA PHE A 345 3.46 2.91 -7.30
C PHE A 345 4.11 3.30 -5.98
N ILE A 346 3.87 2.52 -4.93
CA ILE A 346 4.39 2.74 -3.58
C ILE A 346 5.56 1.79 -3.34
N ASN A 347 6.78 2.32 -3.25
CA ASN A 347 8.02 1.54 -3.36
C ASN A 347 8.72 1.21 -2.03
N GLY A 348 8.17 1.61 -0.89
CA GLY A 348 8.70 1.22 0.43
C GLY A 348 8.36 -0.22 0.82
N GLY A 349 7.56 -0.93 0.01
CA GLY A 349 7.21 -2.33 0.21
C GLY A 349 6.10 -2.56 1.25
N GLU A 350 5.77 -3.84 1.45
CA GLU A 350 4.72 -4.28 2.36
C GLU A 350 5.15 -4.15 3.82
N LEU A 351 4.25 -3.67 4.68
CA LEU A 351 4.49 -3.57 6.11
C LEU A 351 4.79 -4.93 6.73
N PHE A 352 4.23 -6.00 6.17
CA PHE A 352 4.55 -7.38 6.52
C PHE A 352 6.06 -7.67 6.44
N HIS A 353 6.72 -7.23 5.36
CA HIS A 353 8.16 -7.44 5.16
C HIS A 353 8.98 -6.78 6.27
N HIS A 354 8.64 -5.54 6.61
CA HIS A 354 9.32 -4.79 7.67
C HIS A 354 9.10 -5.41 9.04
N LEU A 355 7.86 -5.85 9.33
CA LEU A 355 7.56 -6.56 10.58
C LEU A 355 8.32 -7.88 10.67
N GLN A 356 8.45 -8.62 9.57
CA GLN A 356 9.24 -9.85 9.55
C GLN A 356 10.71 -9.64 9.86
N GLN A 357 11.30 -8.58 9.31
CA GLN A 357 12.72 -8.28 9.51
C GLN A 357 13.02 -7.89 10.96
N GLU A 358 12.13 -7.15 11.60
CA GLU A 358 12.33 -6.63 12.97
C GLU A 358 11.73 -7.56 14.04
N GLY A 359 10.88 -8.51 13.66
CA GLY A 359 10.16 -9.41 14.56
C GLY A 359 8.95 -8.72 15.23
N SER A 360 9.13 -7.52 15.74
CA SER A 360 8.06 -6.66 16.29
C SER A 360 8.45 -5.19 16.15
N PHE A 361 7.46 -4.29 16.15
CA PHE A 361 7.69 -2.86 16.21
C PHE A 361 7.64 -2.34 17.64
N ASP A 362 8.41 -1.29 17.90
CA ASP A 362 8.30 -0.57 19.16
C ASP A 362 6.93 0.13 19.31
N GLN A 363 6.64 0.60 20.52
CA GLN A 363 5.37 1.25 20.81
C GLN A 363 5.16 2.57 20.05
N THR A 364 6.23 3.32 19.77
CA THR A 364 6.15 4.60 19.06
C THR A 364 5.76 4.38 17.60
N ARG A 365 6.44 3.44 16.93
CA ARG A 365 6.14 3.01 15.56
C ARG A 365 4.77 2.38 15.45
N SER A 366 4.42 1.48 16.37
CA SER A 366 3.09 0.87 16.41
C SER A 366 1.98 1.91 16.59
N ARG A 367 2.16 2.88 17.50
CA ARG A 367 1.20 3.97 17.70
C ARG A 367 1.01 4.80 16.44
N PHE A 368 2.11 5.17 15.77
CA PHE A 368 2.08 5.98 14.57
C PHE A 368 1.30 5.28 13.45
N TYR A 369 1.65 4.04 13.11
CA TYR A 369 0.98 3.28 12.06
C TYR A 369 -0.49 2.97 12.37
N ILE A 370 -0.82 2.61 13.61
CA ILE A 370 -2.22 2.39 13.99
C ILE A 370 -3.03 3.69 13.92
N ALA A 371 -2.44 4.85 14.21
CA ALA A 371 -3.11 6.13 14.06
C ALA A 371 -3.39 6.47 12.58
N GLU A 372 -2.44 6.18 11.67
CA GLU A 372 -2.66 6.37 10.23
C GLU A 372 -3.73 5.40 9.67
N LEU A 373 -3.69 4.12 10.08
CA LEU A 373 -4.73 3.14 9.72
C LEU A 373 -6.10 3.55 10.25
N LEU A 374 -6.19 4.06 11.48
CA LEU A 374 -7.45 4.53 12.04
C LEU A 374 -8.04 5.66 11.18
N CYS A 375 -7.24 6.62 10.75
CA CYS A 375 -7.67 7.68 9.84
C CYS A 375 -8.10 7.14 8.46
N ALA A 376 -7.40 6.14 7.92
CA ALA A 376 -7.78 5.49 6.66
C ALA A 376 -9.16 4.80 6.78
N LEU A 377 -9.36 4.00 7.83
CA LEU A 377 -10.61 3.28 8.08
C LEU A 377 -11.78 4.22 8.36
N GLU A 378 -11.56 5.25 9.18
CA GLU A 378 -12.56 6.28 9.45
C GLU A 378 -13.01 6.96 8.14
N HIS A 379 -12.07 7.30 7.27
CA HIS A 379 -12.38 7.89 5.97
C HIS A 379 -13.24 6.93 5.14
N LEU A 380 -12.88 5.65 5.03
CA LEU A 380 -13.68 4.67 4.30
C LEU A 380 -15.09 4.49 4.89
N HIS A 381 -15.20 4.42 6.21
CA HIS A 381 -16.47 4.29 6.91
C HIS A 381 -17.37 5.52 6.69
N SER A 382 -16.78 6.71 6.50
CA SER A 382 -17.54 7.92 6.13
C SER A 382 -18.15 7.86 4.72
N PHE A 383 -17.59 7.02 3.85
CA PHE A 383 -18.13 6.70 2.52
C PHE A 383 -19.02 5.43 2.53
N ASN A 384 -19.40 4.92 3.71
CA ASN A 384 -20.14 3.67 3.88
C ASN A 384 -19.43 2.45 3.26
N VAL A 385 -18.10 2.42 3.37
CA VAL A 385 -17.24 1.34 2.88
C VAL A 385 -16.62 0.61 4.05
N VAL A 386 -16.78 -0.71 4.09
CA VAL A 386 -16.10 -1.58 5.07
C VAL A 386 -14.97 -2.31 4.36
N TYR A 387 -13.78 -2.30 4.93
CA TYR A 387 -12.57 -2.76 4.25
C TYR A 387 -12.42 -4.29 4.25
N ARG A 388 -12.65 -4.94 5.40
CA ARG A 388 -12.74 -6.41 5.60
C ARG A 388 -11.50 -7.28 5.33
N ASP A 389 -10.43 -6.75 4.72
CA ASP A 389 -9.19 -7.51 4.49
C ASP A 389 -7.96 -6.72 4.98
N LEU A 390 -8.07 -6.10 6.14
CA LEU A 390 -6.98 -5.35 6.74
C LEU A 390 -5.92 -6.33 7.26
N LYS A 391 -4.72 -6.28 6.66
CA LYS A 391 -3.58 -7.13 7.00
C LYS A 391 -2.27 -6.47 6.59
N PRO A 392 -1.12 -6.82 7.18
CA PRO A 392 0.17 -6.20 6.89
C PRO A 392 0.61 -6.29 5.43
N GLU A 393 0.13 -7.29 4.68
CA GLU A 393 0.39 -7.46 3.24
C GLU A 393 -0.33 -6.42 2.37
N ASN A 394 -1.48 -5.92 2.82
CA ASN A 394 -2.27 -4.89 2.11
C ASN A 394 -1.91 -3.46 2.55
N ILE A 395 -0.88 -3.30 3.38
CA ILE A 395 -0.42 -2.01 3.89
C ILE A 395 0.98 -1.78 3.35
N LEU A 396 1.16 -0.77 2.50
CA LEU A 396 2.47 -0.40 1.95
C LEU A 396 3.07 0.77 2.73
N LEU A 397 4.39 0.92 2.64
CA LEU A 397 5.09 2.11 3.09
C LEU A 397 5.49 3.00 1.91
N SER A 398 5.22 4.30 2.00
CA SER A 398 5.74 5.30 1.07
C SER A 398 7.25 5.45 1.21
N TYR A 399 7.88 6.11 0.24
CA TYR A 399 9.31 6.44 0.30
C TYR A 399 9.71 7.19 1.58
N THR A 400 8.80 8.00 2.13
CA THR A 400 9.04 8.78 3.37
C THR A 400 8.67 8.01 4.63
N GLY A 401 8.01 6.86 4.53
CA GLY A 401 7.63 6.01 5.66
C GLY A 401 6.19 6.15 6.16
N HIS A 402 5.33 6.89 5.47
CA HIS A 402 3.90 6.92 5.76
C HIS A 402 3.21 5.66 5.22
N LEU A 403 2.13 5.23 5.86
CA LEU A 403 1.32 4.12 5.36
C LEU A 403 0.55 4.50 4.10
N ALA A 404 0.35 3.52 3.23
CA ALA A 404 -0.56 3.59 2.11
C ALA A 404 -1.35 2.26 2.01
N LEU A 405 -2.63 2.31 2.38
CA LEU A 405 -3.55 1.17 2.30
C LEU A 405 -3.90 0.89 0.83
N CYS A 406 -3.76 -0.36 0.40
CA CYS A 406 -3.98 -0.78 -0.99
C CYS A 406 -4.81 -2.07 -1.07
N ASP A 407 -5.33 -2.38 -2.26
CA ASP A 407 -6.16 -3.55 -2.57
C ASP A 407 -7.58 -3.57 -1.93
N PHE A 408 -8.53 -2.98 -2.66
CA PHE A 408 -9.93 -2.84 -2.25
C PHE A 408 -10.83 -3.99 -2.72
N GLY A 409 -10.25 -5.07 -3.25
CA GLY A 409 -11.00 -6.15 -3.90
C GLY A 409 -11.94 -6.95 -2.98
N LEU A 410 -11.84 -6.76 -1.66
CA LEU A 410 -12.75 -7.35 -0.67
C LEU A 410 -13.59 -6.31 0.08
N CYS A 411 -13.56 -5.04 -0.31
CA CYS A 411 -14.38 -4.02 0.32
C CYS A 411 -15.87 -4.28 0.15
N LYS A 412 -16.69 -3.89 1.12
CA LYS A 412 -18.16 -3.89 0.99
C LYS A 412 -18.65 -2.45 0.97
N LEU A 413 -19.47 -2.14 -0.03
CA LEU A 413 -20.02 -0.81 -0.25
C LEU A 413 -21.46 -0.72 0.29
N ASN A 414 -21.96 0.50 0.46
CA ASN A 414 -23.31 0.81 0.94
C ASN A 414 -23.62 0.26 2.34
N MET A 415 -22.57 0.19 3.16
CA MET A 415 -22.65 -0.23 4.56
C MET A 415 -22.93 0.99 5.45
N SER A 416 -24.19 1.45 5.47
CA SER A 416 -24.65 2.44 6.46
C SER A 416 -24.54 1.90 7.90
N GLU A 417 -24.80 2.73 8.91
CA GLU A 417 -24.58 2.36 10.33
C GLU A 417 -25.31 1.08 10.73
N ASP A 418 -26.55 0.91 10.27
CA ASP A 418 -27.39 -0.25 10.57
C ASP A 418 -27.28 -1.38 9.53
N SER A 419 -26.60 -1.14 8.40
CA SER A 419 -26.44 -2.14 7.35
C SER A 419 -25.59 -3.30 7.84
N LYS A 420 -26.09 -4.52 7.59
CA LYS A 420 -25.36 -5.77 7.82
C LYS A 420 -25.11 -6.49 6.51
N THR A 421 -23.99 -7.21 6.46
CA THR A 421 -23.66 -8.15 5.39
C THR A 421 -23.26 -9.49 6.01
N ASP A 422 -23.38 -10.57 5.25
CA ASP A 422 -23.19 -11.95 5.70
C ASP A 422 -22.04 -12.69 4.99
N THR A 423 -21.41 -12.04 4.00
CA THR A 423 -20.33 -12.62 3.20
C THR A 423 -19.13 -12.99 4.08
N PHE A 424 -18.80 -14.28 4.16
CA PHE A 424 -17.62 -14.77 4.85
C PHE A 424 -16.35 -14.55 4.01
N CYS A 425 -15.51 -13.59 4.45
CA CYS A 425 -14.26 -13.21 3.82
C CYS A 425 -13.23 -12.73 4.85
N GLY A 426 -12.02 -12.41 4.39
CA GLY A 426 -10.90 -11.99 5.22
C GLY A 426 -9.89 -13.10 5.47
N THR A 427 -8.78 -12.71 6.06
CA THR A 427 -7.64 -13.58 6.35
C THR A 427 -7.81 -14.17 7.76
N PRO A 428 -7.77 -15.51 7.96
CA PRO A 428 -8.20 -16.19 9.19
C PRO A 428 -7.69 -15.60 10.51
N GLU A 429 -6.45 -15.13 10.53
CA GLU A 429 -5.78 -14.53 11.69
C GLU A 429 -6.42 -13.22 12.17
N TYR A 430 -7.19 -12.55 11.30
CA TYR A 430 -7.76 -11.21 11.50
C TYR A 430 -9.29 -11.19 11.54
N ILE A 431 -9.93 -12.35 11.38
CA ILE A 431 -11.39 -12.46 11.31
C ILE A 431 -12.01 -12.16 12.68
N ALA A 432 -13.02 -11.30 12.67
CA ALA A 432 -13.83 -10.99 13.86
C ALA A 432 -14.77 -12.15 14.23
N PRO A 433 -15.08 -12.36 15.52
CA PRO A 433 -15.87 -13.50 15.99
C PRO A 433 -17.29 -13.54 15.36
N GLU A 434 -17.91 -12.39 15.09
CA GLU A 434 -19.23 -12.33 14.48
C GLU A 434 -19.27 -12.85 13.03
N LEU A 435 -18.16 -12.83 12.29
CA LEU A 435 -18.06 -13.46 10.98
C LEU A 435 -18.09 -14.99 11.09
N LEU A 436 -17.42 -15.56 12.10
CA LEU A 436 -17.40 -17.00 12.35
C LEU A 436 -18.76 -17.53 12.81
N LEU A 437 -19.52 -16.69 13.51
CA LEU A 437 -20.87 -17.03 14.01
C LEU A 437 -21.98 -16.82 12.96
N ALA A 438 -21.66 -16.31 11.77
CA ALA A 438 -22.59 -16.05 10.67
C ALA A 438 -23.83 -15.20 11.07
N ARG A 439 -23.66 -14.25 12.01
CA ARG A 439 -24.77 -13.41 12.54
C ARG A 439 -25.04 -12.13 11.74
N GLY A 440 -24.43 -12.01 10.57
CA GLY A 440 -24.25 -10.74 9.88
C GLY A 440 -23.34 -9.79 10.65
N TYR A 441 -22.65 -8.90 9.94
CA TYR A 441 -21.69 -7.97 10.55
C TYR A 441 -21.77 -6.57 9.94
N THR A 442 -21.32 -5.60 10.71
CA THR A 442 -21.26 -4.17 10.34
C THR A 442 -19.80 -3.74 10.15
N ARG A 443 -19.56 -2.43 10.05
CA ARG A 443 -18.22 -1.83 9.99
C ARG A 443 -17.33 -2.11 11.21
N SER A 444 -17.90 -2.59 12.32
CA SER A 444 -17.18 -2.92 13.56
C SER A 444 -16.10 -3.98 13.41
N VAL A 445 -16.15 -4.77 12.34
CA VAL A 445 -15.16 -5.82 12.05
C VAL A 445 -13.79 -5.22 11.73
N ASP A 446 -13.74 -4.06 11.10
CA ASP A 446 -12.47 -3.37 10.82
C ASP A 446 -11.79 -2.90 12.12
N TRP A 447 -12.56 -2.54 13.15
CA TRP A 447 -12.03 -2.19 14.47
C TRP A 447 -11.46 -3.38 15.23
N TRP A 448 -12.08 -4.55 15.10
CA TRP A 448 -11.49 -5.80 15.61
C TRP A 448 -10.13 -6.04 14.95
N THR A 449 -10.07 -5.97 13.62
CA THR A 449 -8.84 -6.20 12.87
C THR A 449 -7.76 -5.16 13.20
N LEU A 450 -8.12 -3.89 13.43
CA LEU A 450 -7.21 -2.86 13.93
C LEU A 450 -6.58 -3.25 15.28
N GLY A 451 -7.38 -3.82 16.18
CA GLY A 451 -6.91 -4.35 17.47
C GLY A 451 -5.98 -5.56 17.31
N THR A 452 -6.31 -6.47 16.39
CA THR A 452 -5.46 -7.63 16.04
C THR A 452 -4.10 -7.17 15.51
N LEU A 453 -4.08 -6.18 14.60
CA LEU A 453 -2.86 -5.60 14.06
C LEU A 453 -2.01 -4.90 15.10
N LEU A 454 -2.61 -4.10 15.99
CA LEU A 454 -1.86 -3.45 17.06
C LEU A 454 -1.17 -4.48 17.97
N PHE A 455 -1.86 -5.57 18.30
CA PHE A 455 -1.26 -6.66 19.07
C PHE A 455 -0.11 -7.31 18.29
N GLU A 456 -0.29 -7.59 17.00
CA GLU A 456 0.75 -8.18 16.16
C GLU A 456 1.96 -7.26 15.99
N PHE A 457 1.78 -5.96 15.80
CA PHE A 457 2.90 -5.00 15.74
C PHE A 457 3.72 -5.04 17.02
N LEU A 458 3.08 -5.12 18.19
CA LEU A 458 3.77 -5.09 19.48
C LEU A 458 4.37 -6.44 19.91
N THR A 459 4.01 -7.55 19.26
CA THR A 459 4.38 -8.90 19.72
C THR A 459 4.96 -9.80 18.64
N GLY A 460 4.82 -9.43 17.37
CA GLY A 460 5.19 -10.22 16.19
C GLY A 460 4.19 -11.30 15.78
N LEU A 461 3.14 -11.54 16.59
CA LEU A 461 2.14 -12.58 16.35
C LEU A 461 0.71 -12.04 16.57
N PRO A 462 -0.29 -12.48 15.78
CA PRO A 462 -1.69 -12.22 16.10
C PRO A 462 -2.08 -12.85 17.46
N PRO A 463 -3.03 -12.25 18.19
CA PRO A 463 -3.37 -12.63 19.56
C PRO A 463 -3.91 -14.06 19.72
N PHE A 464 -4.55 -14.61 18.70
CA PHE A 464 -5.19 -15.93 18.74
C PHE A 464 -4.57 -16.93 17.77
N TYR A 465 -3.37 -16.63 17.25
CA TYR A 465 -2.74 -17.42 16.21
C TYR A 465 -2.56 -18.90 16.60
N ASP A 466 -2.86 -19.80 15.68
CA ASP A 466 -2.52 -21.22 15.72
C ASP A 466 -2.24 -21.72 14.30
N GLN A 467 -1.42 -22.76 14.16
CA GLN A 467 -1.16 -23.38 12.85
C GLN A 467 -2.39 -24.10 12.29
N ASP A 468 -3.28 -24.57 13.17
CA ASP A 468 -4.57 -25.16 12.80
C ASP A 468 -5.66 -24.08 12.79
N VAL A 469 -6.17 -23.78 11.60
CA VAL A 469 -7.20 -22.75 11.39
C VAL A 469 -8.45 -23.00 12.23
N ASN A 470 -8.87 -24.27 12.42
CA ASN A 470 -10.04 -24.57 13.23
C ASN A 470 -9.77 -24.29 14.71
N LYS A 471 -8.57 -24.60 15.21
CA LYS A 471 -8.17 -24.24 16.58
C LYS A 471 -8.11 -22.73 16.73
N MET A 472 -7.54 -22.02 15.76
CA MET A 472 -7.52 -20.56 15.76
C MET A 472 -8.93 -19.97 15.83
N TYR A 473 -9.90 -20.50 15.09
CA TYR A 473 -11.30 -20.10 15.20
C TYR A 473 -11.88 -20.36 16.60
N GLN A 474 -11.59 -21.51 17.21
CA GLN A 474 -11.98 -21.77 18.60
C GLN A 474 -11.36 -20.77 19.58
N ARG A 475 -10.08 -20.41 19.39
CA ARG A 475 -9.40 -19.40 20.22
C ARG A 475 -10.04 -18.02 20.06
N ILE A 476 -10.31 -17.61 18.82
CA ILE A 476 -11.00 -16.34 18.52
C ILE A 476 -12.35 -16.29 19.25
N LEU A 477 -13.10 -17.39 19.28
CA LEU A 477 -14.42 -17.43 19.92
C LEU A 477 -14.38 -17.53 21.46
N HIS A 478 -13.37 -18.19 22.03
CA HIS A 478 -13.44 -18.64 23.44
C HIS A 478 -12.26 -18.27 24.32
N ASP A 479 -11.05 -18.13 23.78
CA ASP A 479 -9.85 -17.95 24.60
C ASP A 479 -9.76 -16.56 25.21
N ARG A 480 -9.12 -16.44 26.37
CA ARG A 480 -8.80 -15.14 26.95
C ARG A 480 -7.62 -14.50 26.22
N LEU A 481 -7.63 -13.18 26.12
CA LEU A 481 -6.52 -12.42 25.56
C LEU A 481 -5.35 -12.41 26.57
N HIS A 482 -4.17 -12.83 26.11
CA HIS A 482 -2.95 -12.88 26.92
C HIS A 482 -1.98 -11.79 26.48
N PHE A 483 -1.50 -10.99 27.42
CA PHE A 483 -0.59 -9.87 27.14
C PHE A 483 0.81 -10.13 27.71
N PRO A 484 1.88 -9.90 26.93
CA PRO A 484 3.25 -9.88 27.43
C PRO A 484 3.45 -8.89 28.60
N GLU A 485 4.33 -9.22 29.55
CA GLU A 485 4.56 -8.40 30.74
C GLU A 485 5.11 -7.00 30.42
N ASN A 486 5.86 -6.85 29.33
CA ASN A 486 6.47 -5.60 28.89
C ASN A 486 5.51 -4.66 28.14
N MET A 487 4.28 -5.08 27.82
CA MET A 487 3.34 -4.24 27.06
C MET A 487 2.81 -3.08 27.91
N SER A 488 2.79 -1.85 27.39
CA SER A 488 2.26 -0.71 28.17
C SER A 488 0.79 -0.89 28.56
N ARG A 489 0.39 -0.32 29.71
CA ARG A 489 -1.01 -0.34 30.19
C ARG A 489 -1.97 0.23 29.16
N ASP A 490 -1.61 1.33 28.51
CA ASP A 490 -2.45 2.01 27.52
C ASP A 490 -2.66 1.14 26.27
N ALA A 491 -1.62 0.42 25.82
CA ALA A 491 -1.74 -0.52 24.71
C ALA A 491 -2.66 -1.69 25.05
N ARG A 492 -2.48 -2.31 26.23
CA ARG A 492 -3.35 -3.41 26.68
C ARG A 492 -4.80 -2.98 26.76
N HIS A 493 -5.06 -1.79 27.30
CA HIS A 493 -6.41 -1.24 27.43
C HIS A 493 -7.05 -1.02 26.05
N LEU A 494 -6.32 -0.41 25.11
CA LEU A 494 -6.82 -0.21 23.75
C LEU A 494 -7.12 -1.53 23.03
N ILE A 495 -6.19 -2.50 23.08
CA ILE A 495 -6.36 -3.80 22.42
C ILE A 495 -7.54 -4.55 23.05
N ALA A 496 -7.66 -4.60 24.37
CA ALA A 496 -8.77 -5.27 25.04
C ALA A 496 -10.13 -4.69 24.66
N ALA A 497 -10.21 -3.37 24.49
CA ALA A 497 -11.44 -2.68 24.12
C ALA A 497 -11.81 -2.86 22.63
N LEU A 498 -10.81 -2.93 21.74
CA LEU A 498 -11.01 -3.23 20.31
C LEU A 498 -11.32 -4.71 20.05
N LEU A 499 -10.79 -5.61 20.88
CA LEU A 499 -11.01 -7.07 20.80
C LEU A 499 -12.16 -7.54 21.72
N ASP A 500 -13.13 -6.68 22.00
CA ASP A 500 -14.39 -7.12 22.58
C ASP A 500 -15.16 -7.95 21.55
N ARG A 501 -15.62 -9.13 21.97
CA ARG A 501 -16.35 -10.07 21.12
C ARG A 501 -17.77 -9.63 20.83
N ASP A 502 -18.35 -8.78 21.67
CA ASP A 502 -19.64 -8.17 21.46
C ASP A 502 -19.46 -6.91 20.58
N PRO A 503 -19.89 -6.92 19.31
CA PRO A 503 -19.66 -5.80 18.41
C PRO A 503 -20.31 -4.49 18.88
N ALA A 504 -21.36 -4.57 19.70
CA ALA A 504 -22.04 -3.39 20.24
C ALA A 504 -21.29 -2.75 21.41
N LYS A 505 -20.43 -3.51 22.11
CA LYS A 505 -19.58 -3.02 23.22
C LYS A 505 -18.16 -2.70 22.77
N ARG A 506 -17.77 -3.20 21.59
CA ARG A 506 -16.46 -2.97 21.00
C ARG A 506 -16.20 -1.48 20.82
N LEU A 507 -15.01 -1.04 21.21
CA LEU A 507 -14.57 0.33 21.02
C LEU A 507 -14.64 0.71 19.54
N GLY A 508 -15.24 1.87 19.24
CA GLY A 508 -15.48 2.33 17.87
C GLY A 508 -16.85 1.93 17.31
N ALA A 509 -17.69 1.23 18.08
CA ALA A 509 -19.08 0.96 17.72
C ALA A 509 -19.87 2.26 17.47
N ASN A 510 -19.58 3.33 18.22
CA ASN A 510 -20.18 4.66 18.01
C ASN A 510 -19.27 5.62 17.21
N GLY A 511 -18.31 5.08 16.47
CA GLY A 511 -17.43 5.84 15.58
C GLY A 511 -15.98 5.96 16.05
N ALA A 512 -15.10 6.32 15.11
CA ALA A 512 -13.66 6.34 15.29
C ALA A 512 -13.17 7.32 16.38
N GLU A 513 -13.94 8.36 16.70
CA GLU A 513 -13.61 9.33 17.74
C GLU A 513 -13.48 8.69 19.14
N GLU A 514 -14.19 7.60 19.42
CA GLU A 514 -14.00 6.83 20.67
C GLU A 514 -12.58 6.26 20.76
N ILE A 515 -12.08 5.74 19.64
CA ILE A 515 -10.74 5.15 19.53
C ILE A 515 -9.68 6.25 19.67
N LYS A 516 -9.86 7.40 19.00
CA LYS A 516 -8.90 8.51 19.02
C LYS A 516 -8.69 9.12 20.41
N ARG A 517 -9.70 9.07 21.28
CA ARG A 517 -9.64 9.61 22.66
C ARG A 517 -8.89 8.72 23.64
N MET A 518 -8.53 7.49 23.24
CA MET A 518 -7.84 6.58 24.14
C MET A 518 -6.45 7.09 24.53
N PRO A 519 -6.00 6.90 25.79
CA PRO A 519 -4.71 7.38 26.28
C PRO A 519 -3.50 6.94 25.43
N PHE A 520 -3.62 5.79 24.77
CA PHE A 520 -2.60 5.29 23.84
C PHE A 520 -2.23 6.31 22.75
N PHE A 521 -3.19 7.12 22.28
CA PHE A 521 -2.97 8.15 21.26
C PHE A 521 -2.75 9.57 21.81
N SER A 522 -2.56 9.73 23.12
CA SER A 522 -2.36 11.05 23.76
C SER A 522 -1.22 11.89 23.16
N LYS A 523 -0.23 11.25 22.50
CA LYS A 523 0.91 11.89 21.84
C LYS A 523 0.66 12.23 20.37
N ILE A 524 -0.51 11.91 19.81
CA ILE A 524 -0.85 12.13 18.41
C ILE A 524 -1.66 13.42 18.27
N ASP A 525 -1.13 14.35 17.50
CA ASP A 525 -1.91 15.47 16.96
C ASP A 525 -2.58 15.01 15.66
N TRP A 526 -3.87 14.70 15.72
CA TRP A 526 -4.63 14.17 14.58
C TRP A 526 -4.66 15.12 13.38
N LYS A 527 -4.66 16.45 13.60
CA LYS A 527 -4.65 17.42 12.50
C LYS A 527 -3.31 17.42 11.80
N ARG A 528 -2.22 17.36 12.56
CA ARG A 528 -0.87 17.24 11.98
C ARG A 528 -0.65 15.88 11.32
N LEU A 529 -1.21 14.80 11.87
CA LEU A 529 -1.13 13.47 11.27
C LEU A 529 -1.81 13.45 9.90
N LEU A 530 -3.07 13.90 9.80
CA LEU A 530 -3.81 13.97 8.53
C LEU A 530 -3.16 14.91 7.50
N ALA A 531 -2.42 15.92 7.94
CA ALA A 531 -1.64 16.78 7.05
C ALA A 531 -0.24 16.20 6.71
N MET A 532 0.07 14.97 7.14
CA MET A 532 1.40 14.34 7.02
C MET A 532 2.54 15.20 7.59
N LYS A 533 2.27 15.98 8.64
CA LYS A 533 3.22 16.90 9.32
C LYS A 533 3.84 16.30 10.59
N ILE A 534 3.64 15.01 10.81
CA ILE A 534 4.34 14.23 11.83
C ILE A 534 5.36 13.36 11.07
N PRO A 535 6.68 13.53 11.32
CA PRO A 535 7.68 12.71 10.67
C PRO A 535 7.47 11.22 11.00
N PRO A 536 7.50 10.32 10.00
CA PRO A 536 7.45 8.89 10.25
C PRO A 536 8.61 8.42 11.12
N PRO A 537 8.39 7.47 12.04
CA PRO A 537 9.43 6.93 12.91
C PRO A 537 10.42 6.00 12.18
N PHE A 538 10.08 5.60 10.95
CA PHE A 538 10.88 4.71 10.11
C PHE A 538 10.77 5.15 8.65
N LYS A 539 11.91 5.22 7.96
CA LYS A 539 11.98 5.47 6.51
C LYS A 539 12.49 4.21 5.80
N PRO A 540 11.73 3.62 4.85
CA PRO A 540 12.15 2.42 4.16
C PRO A 540 13.35 2.68 3.24
N ARG A 541 14.15 1.65 3.01
CA ARG A 541 15.32 1.72 2.12
C ARG A 541 14.86 1.52 0.69
N VAL A 542 15.06 2.52 -0.15
CA VAL A 542 14.64 2.48 -1.55
C VAL A 542 15.76 3.05 -2.43
N GLY A 543 16.28 2.23 -3.34
CA GLY A 543 17.37 2.58 -4.27
C GLY A 543 16.96 3.49 -5.43
N GLY A 544 15.67 3.72 -5.65
CA GLY A 544 15.14 4.60 -6.67
C GLY A 544 13.63 4.45 -6.90
N LEU A 545 13.07 5.22 -7.83
CA LEU A 545 11.61 5.24 -8.09
C LEU A 545 11.06 3.93 -8.65
N ILE A 546 11.89 3.19 -9.39
CA ILE A 546 11.54 1.88 -9.94
C ILE A 546 11.93 0.72 -9.02
N ASP A 547 12.50 1.01 -7.85
CA ASP A 547 13.02 -0.03 -6.97
C ASP A 547 11.90 -0.96 -6.51
N VAL A 548 12.17 -2.25 -6.67
CA VAL A 548 11.30 -3.36 -6.30
C VAL A 548 11.96 -4.29 -5.27
N SER A 549 13.09 -3.86 -4.67
CA SER A 549 13.85 -4.65 -3.68
C SER A 549 13.05 -5.00 -2.42
N ASN A 550 12.05 -4.19 -2.09
CA ASN A 550 11.14 -4.42 -0.96
C ASN A 550 9.89 -5.23 -1.35
N PHE A 551 9.81 -5.76 -2.57
CA PHE A 551 8.77 -6.67 -3.04
C PHE A 551 9.28 -8.11 -3.08
N ASP A 552 8.37 -9.08 -3.11
CA ASP A 552 8.77 -10.48 -3.17
C ASP A 552 9.52 -10.81 -4.47
N SER A 553 10.76 -11.28 -4.32
CA SER A 553 11.66 -11.68 -5.39
C SER A 553 11.06 -12.70 -6.38
N GLU A 554 10.08 -13.49 -5.95
CA GLU A 554 9.45 -14.47 -6.83
C GLU A 554 8.55 -13.81 -7.90
N PHE A 555 7.91 -12.69 -7.60
CA PHE A 555 7.11 -11.97 -8.60
C PHE A 555 8.01 -11.18 -9.55
N VAL A 556 9.03 -10.52 -8.99
CA VAL A 556 9.94 -9.64 -9.74
C VAL A 556 10.76 -10.41 -10.79
N THR A 557 10.96 -11.71 -10.61
CA THR A 557 11.67 -12.58 -11.57
C THR A 557 10.79 -13.11 -12.71
N GLU A 558 9.45 -13.01 -12.59
CA GLU A 558 8.52 -13.35 -13.69
C GLU A 558 8.58 -12.24 -14.77
N ALA A 559 8.52 -12.63 -16.04
CA ALA A 559 8.53 -11.67 -17.14
C ALA A 559 7.31 -10.72 -17.05
N ALA A 560 7.56 -9.42 -17.20
CA ALA A 560 6.54 -8.37 -17.19
C ALA A 560 5.75 -8.35 -18.51
N VAL A 561 4.89 -9.35 -18.71
CA VAL A 561 4.06 -9.49 -19.90
C VAL A 561 2.59 -9.50 -19.51
N ASP A 562 1.80 -8.62 -20.14
CA ASP A 562 0.35 -8.70 -20.01
C ASP A 562 -0.14 -9.98 -20.71
N SER A 563 -0.87 -10.81 -19.97
CA SER A 563 -1.14 -12.18 -20.41
C SER A 563 -2.15 -12.20 -21.55
N VAL A 564 -1.81 -12.78 -22.71
CA VAL A 564 -2.76 -12.95 -23.82
C VAL A 564 -3.96 -13.79 -23.36
N VAL A 565 -5.16 -13.42 -23.78
CA VAL A 565 -6.39 -14.19 -23.52
C VAL A 565 -6.76 -14.86 -24.84
N GLU A 566 -6.52 -16.17 -24.96
CA GLU A 566 -6.73 -16.90 -26.22
C GLU A 566 -8.21 -17.22 -26.50
N ASP A 567 -9.09 -17.17 -25.48
CA ASP A 567 -10.51 -17.59 -25.57
C ASP A 567 -11.48 -16.65 -24.82
N SER A 568 -11.50 -15.35 -25.12
CA SER A 568 -12.45 -14.41 -24.48
C SER A 568 -13.80 -14.33 -25.19
N ASN A 569 -14.62 -15.37 -25.06
CA ASN A 569 -16.01 -15.34 -25.56
C ASN A 569 -16.95 -14.59 -24.61
N ILE A 570 -16.69 -13.31 -24.35
CA ILE A 570 -17.60 -12.44 -23.59
C ILE A 570 -18.60 -11.82 -24.57
N SER A 571 -19.90 -12.10 -24.39
CA SER A 571 -20.95 -11.55 -25.26
C SER A 571 -21.02 -10.02 -25.17
N GLU A 572 -21.49 -9.37 -26.24
CA GLU A 572 -21.70 -7.91 -26.29
C GLU A 572 -22.58 -7.42 -25.13
N THR A 573 -23.65 -8.16 -24.81
CA THR A 573 -24.51 -7.88 -23.66
C THR A 573 -23.79 -7.89 -22.31
N VAL A 574 -22.73 -8.68 -22.16
CA VAL A 574 -21.90 -8.69 -20.95
C VAL A 574 -20.89 -7.53 -21.00
N GLN A 575 -20.37 -7.18 -22.18
CA GLN A 575 -19.51 -6.00 -22.35
C GLN A 575 -20.22 -4.71 -21.95
N ASP A 576 -21.50 -4.55 -22.34
CA ASP A 576 -22.31 -3.38 -22.01
C ASP A 576 -22.46 -3.15 -20.51
N ARG A 577 -22.38 -4.22 -19.71
CA ARG A 577 -22.44 -4.12 -18.24
C ARG A 577 -21.18 -3.51 -17.62
N PHE A 578 -20.08 -3.40 -18.37
CA PHE A 578 -18.85 -2.73 -17.94
C PHE A 578 -18.75 -1.27 -18.44
N VAL A 579 -19.80 -0.74 -19.07
CA VAL A 579 -19.90 0.69 -19.40
C VAL A 579 -19.80 1.51 -18.11
N GLY A 580 -19.07 2.61 -18.15
CA GLY A 580 -18.76 3.44 -16.97
C GLY A 580 -17.54 2.98 -16.17
N PHE A 581 -16.89 1.86 -16.55
CA PHE A 581 -15.62 1.49 -15.91
C PHE A 581 -14.48 2.44 -16.30
N THR A 582 -14.43 2.89 -17.55
CA THR A 582 -13.37 3.79 -18.02
C THR A 582 -13.47 5.13 -17.29
N TYR A 583 -12.55 5.36 -16.36
CA TYR A 583 -12.39 6.61 -15.64
C TYR A 583 -11.15 7.33 -16.14
N ASN A 584 -11.41 8.38 -16.90
CA ASN A 584 -10.53 9.53 -17.03
C ASN A 584 -11.29 10.69 -16.35
N PRO A 585 -10.70 11.42 -15.39
CA PRO A 585 -11.38 12.48 -14.62
C PRO A 585 -12.18 13.51 -15.44
N THR A 586 -11.98 13.57 -16.76
CA THR A 586 -12.74 14.37 -17.73
C THR A 586 -14.25 14.04 -17.83
N ASN A 587 -14.68 12.79 -17.59
CA ASN A 587 -16.04 12.38 -17.99
C ASN A 587 -17.15 12.65 -16.96
N GLU A 588 -16.83 12.86 -15.68
CA GLU A 588 -17.85 13.08 -14.63
C GLU A 588 -18.05 14.56 -14.25
N ALA A 589 -17.18 15.48 -14.68
CA ALA A 589 -17.42 16.93 -14.47
C ALA A 589 -18.70 17.41 -15.17
N LEU A 590 -19.15 16.70 -16.22
CA LEU A 590 -20.41 16.96 -16.93
C LEU A 590 -21.64 16.30 -16.27
N ALA A 591 -21.47 15.43 -15.28
CA ALA A 591 -22.58 14.84 -14.51
C ALA A 591 -22.92 15.65 -13.24
N ASN A 592 -22.12 16.68 -12.93
CA ASN A 592 -22.24 17.45 -11.70
C ASN A 592 -23.14 18.69 -11.81
N ASP A 593 -23.78 18.93 -12.96
CA ASP A 593 -24.81 19.97 -13.08
C ASP A 593 -26.19 19.37 -12.79
N GLY A 594 -26.45 19.14 -11.49
CA GLY A 594 -27.77 18.88 -10.95
C GLY A 594 -28.22 17.41 -10.90
N GLY A 595 -28.05 16.78 -9.74
CA GLY A 595 -28.93 15.69 -9.31
C GLY A 595 -28.27 14.39 -8.85
N THR A 596 -28.28 14.17 -7.53
CA THR A 596 -28.39 12.85 -6.88
C THR A 596 -27.42 11.74 -7.28
N TYR A 597 -26.29 11.64 -6.57
CA TYR A 597 -25.55 10.37 -6.36
C TYR A 597 -26.33 9.33 -5.52
N GLY A 598 -27.60 9.59 -5.20
CA GLY A 598 -28.47 8.68 -4.45
C GLY A 598 -28.99 7.49 -5.25
N SER A 599 -28.81 7.45 -6.58
CA SER A 599 -29.40 6.40 -7.44
C SER A 599 -28.41 5.31 -7.88
N VAL A 600 -27.09 5.55 -7.82
CA VAL A 600 -26.08 4.54 -8.20
C VAL A 600 -25.73 3.62 -7.02
N LEU A 601 -26.12 4.02 -5.81
CA LEU A 601 -25.93 3.27 -4.56
C LEU A 601 -27.25 2.71 -3.97
N ALA A 602 -28.35 2.78 -4.72
CA ALA A 602 -29.66 2.25 -4.33
C ALA A 602 -29.93 0.87 -4.92
#